data_AF-A0A8T9AUH1-F1
#
_entry.id   AF-A0A8T9AUH1-F1
#
_cell.length_a   1.000
_cell.length_b   1.000
_cell.length_c   1.000
_cell.angle_alpha   90.00
_cell.angle_beta   90.00
_cell.angle_gamma   90.00
#
_symmetry.space_group_name_H-M   'P 1'
#
loop_
_entity.id
_entity.type
_entity.pdbx_description
1 polymer ?
#
loop_
_entity_poly.entity_id
_entity_poly.type
_entity_poly.pdbx_seq_one_letter_code
_entity_poly.pdbx_strand_id
1 'polypeptide(L)'
;MPKELGIQEQIFGGEHHSGRVARPLWTAMKRGLVGRCPNCGEGKLFRGFTKTVDTCSVCGEEIHHHRADDLPAYLVIVIVGHIVLGAFMGVEATSTLSTWQHILIWVPLTIILSVALLQPVKGAVIGLQWAFYMHGFGGEKDGAGSHHGA
;
A
#
# COMPACT_ATOMS: atom_id res chain seq x y z
N MET A 1 -0.60 -45.75 -27.24
CA MET A 1 -0.78 -45.32 -25.85
C MET A 1 0.17 -44.15 -25.59
N PRO A 2 -0.33 -42.97 -25.21
CA PRO A 2 0.37 -41.68 -25.33
C PRO A 2 1.22 -41.35 -24.11
N LYS A 3 2.31 -40.61 -24.32
CA LYS A 3 2.94 -39.76 -23.30
C LYS A 3 3.50 -38.51 -23.98
N GLU A 4 2.60 -37.62 -24.38
CA GLU A 4 2.94 -36.22 -24.55
C GLU A 4 2.99 -35.62 -23.14
N LEU A 5 4.20 -35.45 -22.60
CA LEU A 5 4.41 -34.65 -21.41
C LEU A 5 4.00 -33.21 -21.77
N GLY A 6 2.83 -32.81 -21.29
CA GLY A 6 2.40 -31.43 -21.28
C GLY A 6 3.40 -30.61 -20.47
N ILE A 7 4.33 -29.96 -21.18
CA ILE A 7 5.03 -28.80 -20.66
C ILE A 7 3.96 -27.72 -20.53
N GLN A 8 3.32 -27.68 -19.36
CA GLN A 8 2.61 -26.50 -18.89
C GLN A 8 3.68 -25.41 -18.81
N GLU A 9 3.75 -24.57 -19.84
CA GLU A 9 4.57 -23.37 -19.83
C GLU A 9 4.00 -22.47 -18.73
N GLN A 10 4.52 -22.67 -17.51
CA GLN A 10 4.30 -21.78 -16.39
C GLN A 10 5.12 -20.53 -16.73
N ILE A 11 4.50 -19.62 -17.50
CA ILE A 11 5.02 -18.29 -17.78
C ILE A 11 5.09 -17.55 -16.44
N PHE A 12 6.25 -17.64 -15.81
CA PHE A 12 6.57 -16.92 -14.57
C PHE A 12 6.80 -15.45 -14.94
N GLY A 13 6.03 -14.58 -14.30
CA GLY A 13 5.75 -13.21 -14.75
C GLY A 13 6.96 -12.29 -14.96
N GLY A 14 6.79 -11.39 -15.92
CA GLY A 14 7.67 -10.26 -16.17
C GLY A 14 7.21 -9.43 -17.36
N GLU A 15 6.69 -8.23 -17.05
CA GLU A 15 6.29 -7.14 -17.97
C GLU A 15 4.92 -7.31 -18.68
N HIS A 16 3.90 -6.63 -18.12
CA HIS A 16 2.69 -6.17 -18.82
C HIS A 16 1.71 -7.23 -19.40
N HIS A 17 1.35 -8.25 -18.63
CA HIS A 17 0.42 -9.31 -19.07
C HIS A 17 -1.07 -8.91 -19.28
N SER A 18 -1.48 -7.66 -19.07
CA SER A 18 -2.89 -7.29 -19.23
C SER A 18 -3.27 -6.77 -20.62
N GLY A 19 -2.29 -6.51 -21.50
CA GLY A 19 -2.55 -5.77 -22.75
C GLY A 19 -3.05 -4.33 -22.53
N ARG A 20 -3.07 -3.86 -21.28
CA ARG A 20 -3.50 -2.50 -20.90
C ARG A 20 -2.32 -1.55 -20.91
N VAL A 21 -2.62 -0.28 -21.19
CA VAL A 21 -1.62 0.80 -21.18
C VAL A 21 -0.99 0.90 -19.79
N ALA A 22 0.34 0.87 -19.72
CA ALA A 22 1.06 1.00 -18.46
C ALA A 22 0.78 2.37 -17.80
N ARG A 23 0.38 2.36 -16.52
CA ARG A 23 0.21 3.57 -15.71
C ARG A 23 1.53 3.94 -15.02
N PRO A 24 1.85 5.23 -14.85
CA PRO A 24 3.09 5.66 -14.23
C PRO A 24 3.10 5.35 -12.71
N LEU A 25 3.70 4.21 -12.35
CA LEU A 25 3.70 3.67 -10.99
C LEU A 25 4.20 4.68 -9.95
N TRP A 26 5.38 5.24 -10.18
CA TRP A 26 6.01 6.15 -9.21
C TRP A 26 5.18 7.41 -8.96
N THR A 27 4.61 7.97 -10.03
CA THR A 27 3.73 9.13 -9.96
C THR A 27 2.45 8.82 -9.18
N ALA A 28 1.85 7.66 -9.42
CA ALA A 28 0.65 7.23 -8.71
C ALA A 28 0.90 7.02 -7.21
N MET A 29 1.99 6.33 -6.86
CA MET A 29 2.40 6.13 -5.46
C MET A 29 2.69 7.46 -4.77
N LYS A 30 3.43 8.37 -5.41
CA LYS A 30 3.76 9.68 -4.84
C LYS A 30 2.52 10.53 -4.60
N ARG A 31 1.58 10.55 -5.55
CA ARG A 31 0.28 11.24 -5.40
C ARG A 31 -0.52 10.66 -4.25
N GLY A 32 -0.57 9.33 -4.16
CA GLY A 32 -1.20 8.62 -3.05
C GLY A 32 -0.57 8.97 -1.70
N LEU A 33 0.76 8.99 -1.62
CA LEU A 33 1.53 9.35 -0.41
C LEU A 33 1.14 10.73 0.14
N VAL A 34 0.91 11.71 -0.75
CA VAL A 34 0.47 13.07 -0.35
C VAL A 34 -1.07 13.21 -0.23
N GLY A 35 -1.81 12.10 -0.26
CA GLY A 35 -3.27 12.07 -0.09
C GLY A 35 -4.06 12.59 -1.30
N ARG A 36 -3.49 12.52 -2.51
CA ARG A 36 -4.11 12.95 -3.77
C ARG A 36 -4.50 11.76 -4.64
N CYS A 37 -5.45 11.99 -5.53
CA CYS A 37 -5.91 11.00 -6.50
C CYS A 37 -4.72 10.50 -7.35
N PRO A 38 -4.50 9.17 -7.47
CA PRO A 38 -3.38 8.63 -8.25
C PRO A 38 -3.49 8.95 -9.75
N ASN A 39 -4.72 9.05 -10.28
CA ASN A 39 -5.00 9.34 -11.68
C ASN A 39 -4.74 10.82 -12.04
N CYS A 40 -5.46 11.77 -11.43
CA CYS A 40 -5.34 13.19 -11.78
C CYS A 40 -4.34 13.99 -10.93
N GLY A 41 -4.06 13.57 -9.69
CA GLY A 41 -3.18 14.30 -8.76
C GLY A 41 -3.81 15.51 -8.05
N GLU A 42 -5.02 15.92 -8.43
CA GLU A 42 -5.67 17.11 -7.86
C GLU A 42 -6.72 16.76 -6.79
N GLY A 43 -7.55 15.76 -7.05
CA GLY A 43 -8.61 15.36 -6.12
C GLY A 43 -8.07 14.79 -4.80
N LYS A 44 -8.84 14.93 -3.71
CA LYS A 44 -8.50 14.33 -2.42
C LYS A 44 -8.73 12.81 -2.47
N LEU A 45 -7.78 12.04 -1.94
CA LEU A 45 -7.91 10.59 -1.83
C LEU A 45 -8.70 10.17 -0.59
N PHE A 46 -8.61 10.96 0.48
CA PHE A 46 -9.19 10.65 1.78
C PHE A 46 -10.24 11.69 2.19
N ARG A 47 -11.38 11.20 2.73
CA ARG A 47 -12.43 12.01 3.37
C ARG A 47 -12.30 12.10 4.88
N GLY A 48 -11.57 11.15 5.48
CA GLY A 48 -11.19 11.15 6.89
C GLY A 48 -9.72 10.76 7.02
N PHE A 49 -9.30 10.31 8.19
CA PHE A 49 -7.90 9.94 8.41
C PHE A 49 -7.45 8.78 7.51
N THR A 50 -8.07 7.62 7.62
CA THR A 50 -7.79 6.44 6.76
C THR A 50 -8.95 6.06 5.84
N LYS A 51 -10.04 6.84 5.89
CA LYS A 51 -11.24 6.61 5.08
C LYS A 51 -11.10 7.30 3.72
N THR A 52 -11.09 6.50 2.66
CA THR A 52 -11.03 6.98 1.27
C THR A 52 -12.35 7.59 0.83
N VAL A 53 -12.29 8.41 -0.23
CA VAL A 53 -13.47 8.79 -1.02
C VAL A 53 -13.88 7.61 -1.90
N ASP A 54 -15.16 7.54 -2.27
CA ASP A 54 -15.65 6.48 -3.16
C ASP A 54 -15.31 6.77 -4.64
N THR A 55 -15.36 8.05 -5.01
CA THR A 55 -15.05 8.57 -6.34
C THR A 55 -14.28 9.88 -6.25
N CYS A 56 -13.34 10.12 -7.16
CA CYS A 56 -12.63 11.39 -7.26
C CYS A 56 -13.55 12.50 -7.77
N SER A 57 -13.61 13.63 -7.06
CA SER A 57 -14.43 14.78 -7.44
C SER A 57 -13.95 15.55 -8.69
N VAL A 58 -12.73 15.29 -9.18
CA VAL A 58 -12.13 16.01 -10.30
C VAL A 58 -12.16 15.18 -11.59
N CYS A 59 -11.65 13.94 -11.56
CA CYS A 59 -11.58 13.09 -12.74
C CYS A 59 -12.60 11.94 -12.75
N GLY A 60 -13.42 11.78 -11.71
CA GLY A 60 -14.42 10.71 -11.65
C GLY A 60 -13.87 9.30 -11.42
N GLU A 61 -12.58 9.15 -11.11
CA GLU A 61 -11.98 7.83 -10.83
C GLU A 61 -12.68 7.15 -9.64
N GLU A 62 -13.10 5.90 -9.80
CA GLU A 62 -13.65 5.08 -8.73
C GLU A 62 -12.52 4.56 -7.83
N ILE A 63 -12.52 4.97 -6.56
CA ILE A 63 -11.46 4.64 -5.59
C ILE A 63 -11.90 3.54 -4.60
N HIS A 64 -13.20 3.29 -4.45
CA HIS A 64 -13.75 2.36 -3.46
C HIS A 64 -13.31 0.89 -3.61
N HIS A 65 -12.74 0.50 -4.77
CA HIS A 65 -12.32 -0.89 -5.03
C HIS A 65 -11.08 -1.33 -4.25
N HIS A 66 -10.31 -0.39 -3.68
CA HIS A 66 -9.08 -0.71 -2.97
C HIS A 66 -9.31 -1.68 -1.79
N ARG A 67 -8.35 -2.57 -1.57
CA ARG A 67 -8.29 -3.48 -0.42
C ARG A 67 -6.95 -3.29 0.29
N ALA A 68 -6.66 -2.05 0.67
CA ALA A 68 -5.35 -1.62 1.16
C ALA A 68 -5.33 -1.42 2.69
N ASP A 69 -5.74 -2.43 3.47
CA ASP A 69 -5.84 -2.26 4.93
C ASP A 69 -4.73 -3.00 5.70
N ASP A 70 -4.28 -4.19 5.27
CA ASP A 70 -3.22 -4.94 5.98
C ASP A 70 -1.80 -4.47 5.61
N LEU A 71 -1.51 -4.35 4.30
CA LEU A 71 -0.16 -4.01 3.82
C LEU A 71 0.37 -2.69 4.41
N PRO A 72 -0.42 -1.60 4.51
CA PRO A 72 0.07 -0.36 5.10
C PRO A 72 0.53 -0.52 6.56
N ALA A 73 -0.18 -1.32 7.36
CA ALA A 73 0.18 -1.51 8.76
C ALA A 73 1.55 -2.22 8.90
N TYR A 74 1.78 -3.27 8.12
CA TYR A 74 3.08 -3.97 8.09
C TYR A 74 4.22 -3.05 7.65
N LEU A 75 4.02 -2.26 6.59
CA LEU A 75 5.02 -1.31 6.12
C LEU A 75 5.34 -0.24 7.17
N VAL A 76 4.33 0.29 7.86
CA VAL A 76 4.52 1.25 8.96
C VAL A 76 5.33 0.62 10.09
N ILE A 77 5.01 -0.60 10.52
CA ILE A 77 5.76 -1.29 11.59
C ILE A 77 7.23 -1.48 11.20
N VAL A 78 7.51 -1.90 9.96
CA VAL A 78 8.88 -2.06 9.49
C VAL A 78 9.62 -0.73 9.49
N ILE A 79 9.02 0.34 8.96
CA ILE A 79 9.64 1.67 8.89
C ILE A 79 9.90 2.22 10.31
N VAL A 80 8.87 2.25 11.15
CA VAL A 80 8.96 2.79 12.50
C VAL A 80 9.91 1.96 13.35
N GLY A 81 9.85 0.64 13.26
CA GLY A 81 10.75 -0.26 13.97
C GLY A 81 12.22 0.03 13.66
N HIS A 82 12.59 0.18 12.39
CA HIS A 82 13.97 0.49 12.01
C HIS A 82 14.42 1.88 12.49
N ILE A 83 13.55 2.88 12.39
CA ILE A 83 13.85 4.24 12.87
C ILE A 83 14.05 4.24 14.39
N VAL A 84 13.09 3.70 15.13
CA VAL A 84 13.08 3.73 16.60
C VAL A 84 14.18 2.85 17.16
N LEU A 85 14.37 1.63 16.65
CA LEU A 85 15.41 0.73 17.13
C LEU A 85 16.82 1.29 16.81
N GLY A 86 17.03 1.80 15.61
CA GLY A 86 18.31 2.41 15.23
C GLY A 86 18.63 3.63 16.10
N ALA A 87 17.65 4.50 16.33
CA ALA A 87 17.81 5.66 17.20
C ALA A 87 18.02 5.25 18.67
N PHE A 88 17.29 4.24 19.16
CA PHE A 88 17.44 3.69 20.50
C PHE A 88 18.87 3.19 20.73
N MET A 89 19.38 2.34 19.83
CA MET A 89 20.73 1.81 19.93
C MET A 89 21.79 2.90 19.86
N GLY A 90 21.59 3.92 19.01
CA GLY A 90 22.51 5.06 18.91
C GLY A 90 22.57 5.91 20.18
N VAL A 91 21.41 6.17 20.79
CA VAL A 91 21.33 6.90 22.07
C VAL A 91 21.97 6.09 23.19
N GLU A 92 21.67 4.80 23.28
CA GLU A 92 22.21 3.97 24.36
C GLU A 92 23.71 3.72 24.24
N ALA A 93 24.25 3.72 23.02
CA ALA A 93 25.70 3.65 22.81
C ALA A 93 26.46 4.92 23.25
N THR A 94 25.77 6.05 23.43
CA THR A 94 26.40 7.37 23.64
C THR A 94 25.99 8.06 24.94
N SER A 95 24.86 7.67 25.54
CA SER A 95 24.23 8.36 26.65
C SER A 95 23.74 7.37 27.70
N THR A 96 23.83 7.73 28.98
CA THR A 96 23.28 6.95 30.09
C THR A 96 21.92 7.52 30.49
N LEU A 97 20.90 7.16 29.71
CA LEU A 97 19.53 7.55 30.05
C LEU A 97 18.94 6.57 31.08
N SER A 98 18.19 7.09 32.03
CA SER A 98 17.38 6.25 32.91
C SER A 98 16.27 5.55 32.13
N THR A 99 15.80 4.40 32.64
CA THR A 99 14.69 3.65 32.04
C THR A 99 13.45 4.51 31.84
N TRP A 100 13.18 5.46 32.76
CA TRP A 100 12.02 6.33 32.62
C TRP A 100 12.16 7.31 31.46
N GLN A 101 13.35 7.88 31.26
CA GLN A 101 13.60 8.76 30.12
C GLN A 101 13.42 8.03 28.80
N HIS A 102 13.86 6.78 28.69
CA HIS A 102 13.62 5.96 27.51
C HIS A 102 12.13 5.78 27.22
N ILE A 103 11.32 5.39 28.20
CA ILE A 103 9.89 5.19 27.96
C ILE A 103 9.23 6.51 27.55
N LEU A 104 9.56 7.62 28.23
CA LEU A 104 9.02 8.95 27.93
C LEU A 104 9.40 9.50 26.55
N ILE A 105 10.47 8.99 25.93
CA ILE A 105 10.90 9.40 24.59
C ILE A 105 10.36 8.43 23.54
N TRP A 106 10.67 7.13 23.68
CA TRP A 106 10.47 6.15 22.63
C TRP A 106 9.00 5.75 22.46
N VAL A 107 8.22 5.65 23.54
CA VAL A 107 6.79 5.32 23.44
C VAL A 107 6.01 6.40 22.69
N PRO A 108 6.04 7.69 23.10
CA PRO A 108 5.32 8.72 22.36
C PRO A 108 5.87 8.91 20.95
N LEU A 109 7.19 8.83 20.75
CA LEU A 109 7.78 8.90 19.41
C LEU A 109 7.24 7.79 18.49
N THR A 110 7.20 6.56 18.98
CA THR A 110 6.66 5.41 18.22
C THR A 110 5.19 5.62 17.85
N ILE A 111 4.37 6.08 18.80
CA ILE A 111 2.95 6.37 18.55
C ILE A 111 2.79 7.47 17.51
N ILE A 112 3.51 8.60 17.67
CA ILE A 112 3.44 9.74 16.76
C ILE A 112 3.84 9.32 15.35
N LEU A 113 4.97 8.62 15.20
CA LEU A 113 5.44 8.14 13.89
C LEU A 113 4.46 7.16 13.26
N SER A 114 3.91 6.23 14.04
CA SER A 114 2.97 5.22 13.54
C SER A 114 1.69 5.86 13.01
N VAL A 115 1.11 6.80 13.77
CA VAL A 115 -0.07 7.55 13.33
C VAL A 115 0.28 8.40 12.11
N ALA A 116 1.35 9.18 12.15
CA ALA A 116 1.73 10.05 11.05
C ALA A 116 1.98 9.30 9.73
N LEU A 117 2.55 8.09 9.78
CA LEU A 117 2.85 7.29 8.60
C LEU A 117 1.68 6.47 8.08
N LEU A 118 0.65 6.20 8.89
CA LEU A 118 -0.47 5.33 8.50
C LEU A 118 -1.21 5.84 7.26
N GLN A 119 -1.60 7.12 7.26
CA GLN A 119 -2.32 7.73 6.15
C GLN A 119 -1.49 7.81 4.85
N PRO A 120 -0.24 8.33 4.84
CA PRO A 120 0.54 8.42 3.61
C PRO A 120 0.88 7.03 3.05
N VAL A 121 1.26 6.06 3.90
CA VAL A 121 1.57 4.70 3.44
C VAL A 121 0.34 4.04 2.82
N LYS A 122 -0.84 4.17 3.45
CA LYS A 122 -2.10 3.69 2.85
C LYS A 122 -2.35 4.30 1.48
N GLY A 123 -2.14 5.61 1.34
CA GLY A 123 -2.32 6.30 0.07
C GLY A 123 -1.36 5.82 -1.02
N ALA A 124 -0.09 5.61 -0.68
CA ALA A 124 0.90 5.06 -1.60
C ALA A 124 0.53 3.64 -2.06
N VAL A 125 0.03 2.79 -1.16
CA VAL A 125 -0.46 1.43 -1.50
C VAL A 125 -1.67 1.48 -2.43
N ILE A 126 -2.61 2.42 -2.23
CA ILE A 126 -3.73 2.61 -3.17
C ILE A 126 -3.20 3.04 -4.55
N GLY A 127 -2.21 3.94 -4.61
CA GLY A 127 -1.58 4.34 -5.87
C GLY A 127 -0.87 3.19 -6.58
N LEU A 128 -0.21 2.31 -5.84
CA LEU A 128 0.38 1.07 -6.33
C LEU A 128 -0.68 0.12 -6.91
N GLN A 129 -1.77 -0.11 -6.18
CA GLN A 129 -2.91 -0.93 -6.63
C GLN A 129 -3.53 -0.36 -7.92
N TRP A 130 -3.71 0.96 -7.97
CA TRP A 130 -4.22 1.66 -9.15
C TRP A 130 -3.30 1.52 -10.37
N ALA A 131 -1.99 1.66 -10.19
CA ALA A 131 -1.03 1.57 -11.28
C ALA A 131 -0.95 0.15 -11.88
N PHE A 132 -1.13 -0.88 -11.04
CA PHE A 132 -1.12 -2.28 -11.46
C PHE A 132 -2.49 -2.89 -11.73
N TYR A 133 -3.56 -2.08 -11.77
CA TYR A 133 -4.92 -2.55 -12.04
C TYR A 133 -5.40 -3.66 -11.06
N MET A 134 -4.90 -3.66 -9.82
CA MET A 134 -5.26 -4.65 -8.80
C MET A 134 -6.59 -4.29 -8.13
N HIS A 135 -7.29 -5.27 -7.54
CA HIS A 135 -8.48 -5.05 -6.69
C HIS A 135 -9.53 -4.14 -7.34
N GLY A 136 -10.13 -4.56 -8.46
CA GLY A 136 -11.20 -3.83 -9.13
C GLY A 136 -10.79 -2.60 -9.95
N PHE A 137 -9.57 -2.07 -9.81
CA PHE A 137 -9.05 -1.00 -10.67
C PHE A 137 -8.87 -1.41 -12.15
N GLY A 138 -8.97 -2.71 -12.44
CA GLY A 138 -8.93 -3.32 -13.77
C GLY A 138 -10.25 -3.33 -14.54
N GLY A 139 -11.38 -2.99 -13.91
CA GLY A 139 -12.70 -3.04 -14.57
C GLY A 139 -13.28 -4.46 -14.74
N GLU A 140 -12.53 -5.53 -14.44
CA GLU A 140 -13.13 -6.84 -14.19
C GLU A 140 -13.88 -6.80 -12.86
N LYS A 141 -15.17 -7.15 -12.89
CA LYS A 141 -15.86 -7.58 -11.67
C LYS A 141 -15.28 -8.95 -11.34
N ASP A 142 -14.70 -9.11 -10.16
CA ASP A 142 -14.33 -10.43 -9.64
C ASP A 142 -15.62 -11.26 -9.58
N GLY A 143 -15.92 -11.95 -10.67
CA GLY A 143 -17.04 -12.88 -10.74
C GLY A 143 -16.77 -13.91 -9.66
N ALA A 144 -17.61 -13.94 -8.64
CA ALA A 144 -17.65 -15.07 -7.73
C ALA A 144 -17.87 -16.29 -8.61
N GLY A 145 -16.79 -17.04 -8.85
CA GLY A 145 -16.88 -18.33 -9.50
C GLY A 145 -17.81 -19.15 -8.63
N SER A 146 -19.07 -19.27 -9.07
CA SER A 146 -19.92 -20.34 -8.59
C SER A 146 -19.16 -21.61 -8.94
N HIS A 147 -18.55 -22.25 -7.95
CA HIS A 147 -18.17 -23.64 -8.05
C HIS A 147 -19.48 -24.43 -8.21
N HIS A 148 -19.94 -24.51 -9.45
CA HIS A 148 -21.02 -25.38 -9.88
C HIS A 148 -20.33 -26.65 -10.41
N GLY A 149 -20.49 -27.75 -9.66
CA GLY A 149 -20.24 -29.09 -10.16
C GLY A 149 -18.92 -29.73 -9.75
N ALA A 150 -18.98 -30.56 -8.70
CA ALA A 150 -18.67 -32.00 -8.79
C ALA A 150 -19.28 -32.69 -7.56
#